data_AF-A0A8J5WQ08-F1
#
_entry.id   AF-A0A8J5WQ08-F1
#
_cell.length_a   1.000
_cell.length_b   1.000
_cell.length_c   1.000
_cell.angle_alpha   90.00
_cell.angle_beta   90.00
_cell.angle_gamma   90.00
#
_symmetry.space_group_name_H-M   'P 1'
#
loop_
_entity.id
_entity.type
_entity.pdbx_description
1 polymer ?
#
loop_
_entity_poly.entity_id
_entity_poly.type
_entity_poly.pdbx_seq_one_letter_code
_entity_poly.pdbx_strand_id
1 'polypeptide(L)'
;MSSLVSSDAGSTLEFAPRASAPACPQPRVRDRRRLLRRTHLPFPSHPLGRLQLHSLLETMASRLLLVLVAVSLLSAATEGYNTSTGMVAGKLNVHLVPHSHDDVGCLKTIDQYYVGSNSTIQGACVMNTLDSVVDALVQDPARKFIFAEQAFFQRWWAEKSPKIQAIVHKLVDSGQLEFVYGINGGWCMHDEAAVHYIDMIDQTTLGHRMIKKQFNKIPRAGWQIDPFGHSAVQAYLLGEEVGFDSMHFARIDYQERAKRKGDKGLEVIWRGSRTFGSSSQIFTNAFPVHYSPPKGFSFEILDDFVPVQDDLLLFDYNVEQRVNDFIDAAIAQANVTRTNHIMWTTMGDDF
;
A
#
# COMPACT_ATOMS: atom_id res chain seq x y z
N MET A 1 -1.03 68.59 25.01
CA MET A 1 -2.39 68.81 24.49
C MET A 1 -2.90 67.45 24.04
N SER A 2 -3.48 66.67 24.96
CA SER A 2 -4.93 66.60 25.25
C SER A 2 -5.62 65.74 24.19
N SER A 3 -5.84 64.45 24.43
CA SER A 3 -6.99 63.82 25.16
C SER A 3 -8.25 63.79 24.25
N LEU A 4 -9.09 62.76 24.16
CA LEU A 4 -9.82 61.89 25.10
C LEU A 4 -10.33 60.65 24.29
N VAL A 5 -10.33 59.37 24.74
CA VAL A 5 -10.98 58.68 25.88
C VAL A 5 -12.40 58.13 25.58
N SER A 6 -12.62 56.92 26.13
CA SER A 6 -13.88 56.19 26.47
C SER A 6 -14.51 55.31 25.38
N SER A 7 -15.04 54.12 25.67
CA SER A 7 -15.34 53.36 26.91
C SER A 7 -15.70 51.91 26.49
N ASP A 8 -15.17 50.83 27.06
CA ASP A 8 -15.48 50.17 28.35
C ASP A 8 -16.72 49.24 28.33
N ALA A 9 -16.48 47.94 28.62
CA ALA A 9 -17.35 46.85 29.12
C ALA A 9 -16.75 45.49 28.64
N GLY A 10 -16.26 44.55 29.46
CA GLY A 10 -16.55 44.24 30.85
C GLY A 10 -17.49 43.04 30.94
N SER A 11 -16.98 41.80 30.93
CA SER A 11 -17.59 40.66 31.65
C SER A 11 -16.65 39.45 31.67
N THR A 12 -15.87 39.40 32.74
CA THR A 12 -15.25 38.21 33.35
C THR A 12 -16.34 37.28 33.89
N LEU A 13 -16.21 35.98 33.67
CA LEU A 13 -16.95 34.93 34.39
C LEU A 13 -15.94 34.07 35.16
N GLU A 14 -15.83 34.37 36.45
CA GLU A 14 -15.13 33.58 37.46
C GLU A 14 -15.88 32.26 37.73
N PHE A 15 -15.14 31.17 37.87
CA PHE A 15 -15.61 29.90 38.42
C PHE A 15 -14.78 29.54 39.66
N ALA A 16 -15.41 29.51 40.84
CA ALA A 16 -14.91 28.86 42.06
C ALA A 16 -16.10 28.65 43.05
N PRO A 17 -15.96 27.89 44.16
CA PRO A 17 -16.09 26.42 44.24
C PRO A 17 -17.05 25.96 45.38
N ARG A 18 -17.05 24.64 45.69
CA ARG A 18 -17.76 23.88 46.77
C ARG A 18 -19.11 23.30 46.31
N ALA A 19 -19.56 22.11 46.71
CA ALA A 19 -19.29 21.33 47.92
C ALA A 19 -19.51 19.81 47.72
N SER A 20 -18.96 19.08 48.69
CA SER A 20 -18.96 17.65 48.97
C SER A 20 -20.32 17.00 49.34
N ALA A 21 -20.51 15.76 48.85
CA ALA A 21 -21.15 14.54 49.43
C ALA A 21 -22.55 14.61 50.10
N PRO A 22 -23.37 13.54 50.01
CA PRO A 22 -23.20 12.44 50.97
C PRO A 22 -23.36 11.02 50.39
N ALA A 23 -22.74 10.09 51.12
CA ALA A 23 -22.71 8.66 50.90
C ALA A 23 -24.03 7.95 51.23
N CYS A 24 -24.31 6.87 50.48
CA CYS A 24 -25.40 5.93 50.71
C CYS A 24 -25.07 5.00 51.90
N PRO A 25 -26.02 4.66 52.78
CA PRO A 25 -25.75 3.99 54.05
C PRO A 25 -25.64 2.46 53.93
N GLN A 26 -24.69 1.87 54.66
CA GLN A 26 -24.61 0.42 54.89
C GLN A 26 -25.67 -0.09 55.88
N PRO A 27 -26.22 -1.31 55.69
CA PRO A 27 -27.13 -1.91 56.65
C PRO A 27 -26.38 -2.55 57.83
N ARG A 28 -26.89 -2.25 59.03
CA ARG A 28 -26.45 -2.74 60.34
C ARG A 28 -26.56 -4.26 60.45
N VAL A 29 -25.47 -4.93 60.79
CA VAL A 29 -25.45 -6.31 61.30
C VAL A 29 -25.94 -6.29 62.74
N ARG A 30 -27.07 -6.95 62.99
CA ARG A 30 -27.64 -7.13 64.33
C ARG A 30 -27.24 -8.50 64.86
N ASP A 31 -26.47 -8.47 65.94
CA ASP A 31 -26.01 -9.60 66.72
C ASP A 31 -27.18 -10.31 67.41
N ARG A 32 -27.28 -11.64 67.26
CA ARG A 32 -28.05 -12.53 68.14
C ARG A 32 -27.35 -13.88 68.26
N ARG A 33 -26.51 -14.00 69.29
CA ARG A 33 -26.10 -15.29 69.87
C ARG A 33 -27.28 -15.95 70.61
N ARG A 34 -27.54 -17.24 70.31
CA ARG A 34 -27.99 -18.29 71.24
C ARG A 34 -27.83 -19.64 70.52
N LEU A 35 -26.78 -20.40 70.82
CA LEU A 35 -26.69 -21.50 71.81
C LEU A 35 -27.45 -22.79 71.43
N LEU A 36 -26.66 -23.73 70.89
CA LEU A 36 -26.56 -25.17 71.21
C LEU A 36 -27.79 -26.09 71.07
N ARG A 37 -27.66 -27.11 70.19
CA ARG A 37 -27.65 -28.54 70.57
C ARG A 37 -27.19 -29.44 69.42
N ARG A 38 -26.20 -30.30 69.72
CA ARG A 38 -25.76 -31.46 68.91
C ARG A 38 -26.81 -32.57 69.02
N THR A 39 -27.15 -33.20 67.90
CA THR A 39 -27.54 -34.62 67.84
C THR A 39 -26.88 -35.26 66.62
N HIS A 40 -26.53 -36.53 66.78
CA HIS A 40 -25.58 -37.29 65.97
C HIS A 40 -26.32 -38.28 65.03
N LEU A 41 -25.69 -38.56 63.87
CA LEU A 41 -25.79 -39.77 63.02
C LEU A 41 -26.93 -39.87 61.98
N PRO A 42 -26.79 -40.70 60.92
CA PRO A 42 -25.60 -41.07 60.13
C PRO A 42 -25.81 -40.93 58.60
N PHE A 43 -24.72 -41.00 57.83
CA PHE A 43 -24.72 -41.15 56.37
C PHE A 43 -25.31 -42.51 55.93
N PRO A 44 -26.05 -42.56 54.81
CA PRO A 44 -26.09 -43.74 53.95
C PRO A 44 -25.39 -43.43 52.62
N SER A 45 -24.31 -44.16 52.38
CA SER A 45 -23.62 -44.29 51.10
C SER A 45 -24.44 -45.16 50.13
N HIS A 46 -24.92 -44.58 49.02
CA HIS A 46 -25.34 -45.34 47.84
C HIS A 46 -24.86 -44.70 46.53
N PRO A 47 -24.42 -45.49 45.53
CA PRO A 47 -23.70 -45.01 44.34
C PRO A 47 -24.68 -44.68 43.20
N LEU A 48 -25.51 -43.64 43.36
CA LEU A 48 -26.38 -43.15 42.28
C LEU A 48 -25.95 -41.79 41.71
N GLY A 49 -25.03 -41.09 42.39
CA GLY A 49 -24.56 -39.76 41.96
C GLY A 49 -23.48 -39.76 40.87
N ARG A 50 -22.81 -40.89 40.59
CA ARG A 50 -21.65 -40.93 39.66
C ARG A 50 -22.06 -40.97 38.18
N LEU A 51 -23.21 -41.57 37.85
CA LEU A 51 -23.74 -41.67 36.49
C LEU A 51 -24.43 -40.38 36.03
N GLN A 52 -25.16 -39.70 36.92
CA GLN A 52 -25.76 -38.40 36.59
C GLN A 52 -24.71 -37.29 36.40
N LEU A 53 -23.63 -37.32 37.19
CA LEU A 53 -22.53 -36.35 37.03
C LEU A 53 -21.80 -36.52 35.69
N HIS A 54 -21.57 -37.75 35.23
CA HIS A 54 -20.94 -38.02 33.93
C HIS A 54 -21.82 -37.55 32.77
N SER A 55 -23.12 -37.85 32.80
CA SER A 55 -24.06 -37.38 31.77
C SER A 55 -24.16 -35.85 31.72
N LEU A 56 -24.15 -35.19 32.88
CA LEU A 56 -24.14 -33.72 32.97
C LEU A 56 -22.80 -33.12 32.50
N LEU A 57 -21.67 -33.78 32.80
CA LEU A 57 -20.35 -33.36 32.33
C LEU A 57 -20.19 -33.52 30.81
N GLU A 58 -20.70 -34.61 30.23
CA GLU A 58 -20.67 -34.84 28.78
C GLU A 58 -21.58 -33.86 28.03
N THR A 59 -22.77 -33.56 28.56
CA THR A 59 -23.66 -32.56 27.94
C THR A 59 -23.13 -31.14 28.07
N MET A 60 -22.46 -30.80 29.18
CA MET A 60 -21.76 -29.53 29.34
C MET A 60 -20.53 -29.43 28.42
N ALA A 61 -19.74 -30.50 28.29
CA ALA A 61 -18.60 -30.55 27.39
C ALA A 61 -19.01 -30.48 25.91
N SER A 62 -20.10 -31.15 25.53
CA SER A 62 -20.66 -31.09 24.17
C SER A 62 -21.22 -29.71 23.85
N ARG A 63 -21.90 -29.06 24.80
CA ARG A 63 -22.37 -27.67 24.65
C ARG A 63 -21.20 -26.67 24.61
N LEU A 64 -20.16 -26.89 25.40
CA LEU A 64 -18.96 -26.06 25.38
C LEU A 64 -18.20 -26.24 24.06
N LEU A 65 -18.13 -27.46 23.53
CA LEU A 65 -17.55 -27.74 22.22
C LEU A 65 -18.36 -27.08 21.09
N LEU A 66 -19.69 -27.15 21.15
CA LEU A 66 -20.57 -26.45 20.21
C LEU A 66 -20.42 -24.93 20.28
N VAL A 67 -20.25 -24.36 21.49
CA VAL A 67 -19.97 -22.93 21.66
C VAL A 67 -18.57 -22.58 21.15
N LEU A 68 -17.56 -23.42 21.38
CA LEU A 68 -16.20 -23.21 20.86
C LEU A 68 -16.14 -23.33 19.34
N VAL A 69 -16.89 -24.26 18.76
CA VAL A 69 -17.05 -24.41 17.30
C VAL A 69 -17.83 -23.23 16.73
N ALA A 70 -18.89 -22.76 17.39
CA ALA A 70 -19.62 -21.57 16.97
C ALA A 70 -18.76 -20.30 17.10
N VAL A 71 -17.95 -20.16 18.15
CA VAL A 71 -17.04 -19.01 18.34
C VAL A 71 -15.89 -19.04 17.33
N SER A 72 -15.36 -20.20 16.97
CA SER A 72 -14.35 -20.33 15.91
C SER A 72 -14.94 -20.07 14.51
N LEU A 73 -16.17 -20.52 14.25
CA LEU A 73 -16.89 -20.18 13.02
C LEU A 73 -17.28 -18.69 12.93
N LEU A 74 -17.64 -18.05 14.05
CA LEU A 74 -17.85 -16.60 14.10
C LEU A 74 -16.55 -15.81 13.94
N SER A 75 -15.43 -16.30 14.49
CA SER A 75 -14.12 -15.64 14.33
C SER A 75 -13.65 -15.67 12.88
N ALA A 76 -13.85 -16.79 12.18
CA ALA A 76 -13.53 -16.93 10.76
C ALA A 76 -14.39 -16.02 9.85
N ALA A 77 -15.60 -15.66 10.29
CA ALA A 77 -16.49 -14.75 9.56
C ALA A 77 -16.14 -13.25 9.76
N THR A 78 -15.16 -12.93 10.62
CA THR A 78 -14.79 -11.55 10.98
C THR A 78 -13.31 -11.20 10.76
N GLU A 79 -12.53 -12.10 10.18
CA GLU A 79 -11.16 -11.76 9.77
C GLU A 79 -11.23 -11.09 8.41
N GLY A 80 -11.13 -9.76 8.40
CA GLY A 80 -10.86 -9.02 7.17
C GLY A 80 -9.57 -9.52 6.50
N TYR A 81 -9.44 -9.28 5.20
CA TYR A 81 -8.28 -9.71 4.42
C TYR A 81 -6.96 -9.31 5.11
N ASN A 82 -6.06 -10.28 5.28
CA ASN A 82 -4.74 -10.00 5.81
C ASN A 82 -3.87 -9.37 4.73
N THR A 83 -3.88 -8.04 4.66
CA THR A 83 -3.06 -7.25 3.74
C THR A 83 -1.73 -6.83 4.37
N SER A 84 -1.38 -7.34 5.56
CA SER A 84 -0.15 -6.94 6.25
C SER A 84 1.10 -7.18 5.39
N THR A 85 1.95 -6.17 5.31
CA THR A 85 3.20 -6.24 4.55
C THR A 85 4.29 -6.86 5.41
N GLY A 86 5.01 -7.84 4.88
CA GLY A 86 6.08 -8.49 5.60
C GLY A 86 6.92 -9.40 4.71
N MET A 87 8.24 -9.32 4.85
CA MET A 87 9.15 -10.25 4.19
C MET A 87 9.30 -11.49 5.05
N VAL A 88 9.17 -12.67 4.43
CA VAL A 88 9.40 -13.95 5.10
C VAL A 88 10.75 -14.50 4.67
N ALA A 89 11.66 -14.63 5.63
CA ALA A 89 12.97 -15.23 5.39
C ALA A 89 12.82 -16.70 4.93
N GLY A 90 13.58 -17.08 3.91
CA GLY A 90 13.57 -18.45 3.37
C GLY A 90 12.42 -18.77 2.41
N LYS A 91 11.55 -17.82 2.08
CA LYS A 91 10.54 -17.94 1.03
C LYS A 91 10.82 -16.99 -0.13
N LEU A 92 10.22 -17.28 -1.29
CA LEU A 92 10.13 -16.32 -2.39
C LEU A 92 9.20 -15.17 -1.96
N ASN A 93 9.71 -13.95 -1.97
CA ASN A 93 8.96 -12.74 -1.66
C ASN A 93 8.59 -12.06 -2.97
N VAL A 94 7.29 -11.89 -3.20
CA VAL A 94 6.76 -11.23 -4.38
C VAL A 94 6.35 -9.81 -3.99
N HIS A 95 7.07 -8.83 -4.51
CA HIS A 95 6.76 -7.42 -4.32
C HIS A 95 5.78 -6.99 -5.41
N LEU A 96 4.54 -6.75 -5.01
CA LEU A 96 3.51 -6.16 -5.86
C LEU A 96 3.67 -4.65 -5.82
N VAL A 97 3.90 -4.05 -6.99
CA VAL A 97 4.10 -2.60 -7.13
C VAL A 97 2.99 -2.05 -8.03
N PRO A 98 1.88 -1.56 -7.45
CA PRO A 98 0.81 -0.93 -8.21
C PRO A 98 1.23 0.43 -8.75
N HIS A 99 1.01 0.65 -10.04
CA HIS A 99 1.38 1.88 -10.74
C HIS A 99 0.39 2.15 -11.87
N SER A 100 0.46 3.33 -12.46
CA SER A 100 -0.14 3.64 -13.75
C SER A 100 0.92 4.37 -14.59
N HIS A 101 1.01 4.05 -15.88
CA HIS A 101 1.87 4.76 -16.81
C HIS A 101 1.07 5.85 -17.53
N ASP A 102 1.28 7.10 -17.13
CA ASP A 102 0.52 8.24 -17.64
C ASP A 102 1.34 9.04 -18.66
N ASP A 103 1.18 8.75 -19.96
CA ASP A 103 1.88 9.50 -21.00
C ASP A 103 1.56 11.00 -20.98
N VAL A 104 2.61 11.84 -20.90
CA VAL A 104 2.50 13.31 -20.93
C VAL A 104 2.34 13.81 -22.37
N GLY A 105 1.31 13.30 -23.05
CA GLY A 105 1.03 13.55 -24.46
C GLY A 105 1.65 12.50 -25.38
N CYS A 106 0.80 11.75 -26.07
CA CYS A 106 1.17 10.69 -27.01
C CYS A 106 0.12 10.63 -28.14
N LEU A 107 -0.98 9.90 -27.93
CA LEU A 107 -2.11 9.87 -28.86
C LEU A 107 -3.09 11.02 -28.62
N LYS A 108 -3.24 11.42 -27.36
CA LYS A 108 -4.03 12.58 -26.94
C LYS A 108 -3.10 13.68 -26.42
N THR A 109 -3.63 14.90 -26.32
CA THR A 109 -2.90 15.99 -25.66
C THR A 109 -2.90 15.79 -24.14
N ILE A 110 -1.97 16.45 -23.46
CA ILE A 110 -1.85 16.40 -21.99
C ILE A 110 -3.18 16.73 -21.29
N ASP A 111 -3.86 17.81 -21.69
CA ASP A 111 -5.12 18.20 -21.05
C ASP A 111 -6.25 17.23 -21.39
N GLN A 112 -6.22 16.60 -22.58
CA GLN A 112 -7.19 15.57 -22.95
C GLN A 112 -7.02 14.30 -22.12
N TYR A 113 -5.79 13.86 -21.87
CA TYR A 113 -5.51 12.76 -20.94
C TYR A 113 -5.91 13.11 -19.51
N TYR A 114 -5.63 14.35 -19.08
CA TYR A 114 -5.94 14.79 -17.72
C TYR A 114 -7.45 14.76 -17.42
N VAL A 115 -8.27 15.39 -18.27
CA VAL A 115 -9.74 15.47 -18.05
C VAL A 115 -10.51 14.25 -18.58
N GLY A 116 -9.83 13.33 -19.28
CA GLY A 116 -10.46 12.16 -19.88
C GLY A 116 -11.30 12.44 -21.12
N SER A 117 -11.06 13.56 -21.81
CA SER A 117 -11.80 13.88 -23.04
C SER A 117 -11.31 13.04 -24.23
N ASN A 118 -12.18 12.92 -25.23
CA ASN A 118 -11.92 12.19 -26.47
C ASN A 118 -11.59 10.69 -26.26
N SER A 119 -12.37 10.02 -25.41
CA SER A 119 -12.20 8.61 -25.04
C SER A 119 -12.32 7.64 -26.21
N THR A 120 -12.83 8.09 -27.37
CA THR A 120 -12.87 7.30 -28.61
C THR A 120 -11.48 7.01 -29.17
N ILE A 121 -10.48 7.86 -28.91
CA ILE A 121 -9.08 7.60 -29.29
C ILE A 121 -8.43 6.61 -28.33
N GLN A 122 -8.53 6.91 -27.02
CA GLN A 122 -8.00 6.09 -25.94
C GLN A 122 -8.78 6.38 -24.67
N GLY A 123 -9.30 5.33 -24.02
CA GLY A 123 -10.06 5.41 -22.77
C GLY A 123 -9.13 5.64 -21.58
N ALA A 124 -8.68 6.87 -21.40
CA ALA A 124 -7.70 7.25 -20.39
C ALA A 124 -8.10 8.57 -19.71
N CYS A 125 -8.09 8.61 -18.37
CA CYS A 125 -8.44 9.78 -17.56
C CYS A 125 -7.62 9.84 -16.26
N VAL A 126 -6.53 10.61 -16.28
CA VAL A 126 -5.58 10.67 -15.15
C VAL A 126 -6.19 11.26 -13.89
N MET A 127 -7.13 12.21 -14.02
CA MET A 127 -7.84 12.77 -12.87
C MET A 127 -8.62 11.69 -12.10
N ASN A 128 -9.29 10.78 -12.81
CA ASN A 128 -10.04 9.68 -12.19
C ASN A 128 -9.09 8.65 -11.56
N THR A 129 -7.96 8.36 -12.21
CA THR A 129 -6.92 7.48 -11.66
C THR A 129 -6.42 8.03 -10.32
N LEU A 130 -6.02 9.30 -10.26
CA LEU A 130 -5.55 9.91 -9.00
C LEU A 130 -6.64 9.99 -7.91
N ASP A 131 -7.87 10.32 -8.27
CA ASP A 131 -8.98 10.39 -7.29
C ASP A 131 -9.30 9.01 -6.71
N SER A 132 -9.40 7.99 -7.57
CA SER A 132 -9.68 6.61 -7.14
C SER A 132 -8.53 5.99 -6.34
N VAL A 133 -7.28 6.29 -6.69
CA VAL A 133 -6.10 5.86 -5.92
C VAL A 133 -6.14 6.44 -4.50
N VAL A 134 -6.42 7.73 -4.34
CA VAL A 134 -6.50 8.35 -3.01
C VAL A 134 -7.61 7.69 -2.18
N ASP A 135 -8.78 7.46 -2.77
CA ASP A 135 -9.88 6.78 -2.09
C ASP A 135 -9.53 5.33 -1.72
N ALA A 136 -8.86 4.60 -2.61
CA ALA A 136 -8.44 3.22 -2.37
C ALA A 136 -7.36 3.11 -1.28
N LEU A 137 -6.39 4.04 -1.25
CA LEU A 137 -5.33 4.08 -0.24
C LEU A 137 -5.88 4.46 1.15
N VAL A 138 -6.89 5.32 1.23
CA VAL A 138 -7.51 5.68 2.51
C VAL A 138 -8.24 4.50 3.16
N GLN A 139 -8.77 3.57 2.36
CA GLN A 139 -9.53 2.42 2.85
C GLN A 139 -8.66 1.35 3.54
N ASP A 140 -7.40 1.20 3.13
CA ASP A 140 -6.50 0.19 3.69
C ASP A 140 -5.07 0.74 3.82
N PRO A 141 -4.53 0.85 5.05
CA PRO A 141 -3.20 1.39 5.30
C PRO A 141 -2.06 0.54 4.73
N ALA A 142 -2.32 -0.73 4.37
CA ALA A 142 -1.31 -1.60 3.77
C ALA A 142 -1.17 -1.41 2.26
N ARG A 143 -2.15 -0.79 1.60
CA ARG A 143 -2.10 -0.52 0.16
C ARG A 143 -1.02 0.52 -0.14
N LYS A 144 -0.30 0.26 -1.23
CA LYS A 144 0.75 1.11 -1.75
C LYS A 144 0.46 1.42 -3.21
N PHE A 145 0.80 2.63 -3.62
CA PHE A 145 0.72 3.03 -5.03
C PHE A 145 1.91 3.90 -5.37
N ILE A 146 2.42 3.71 -6.58
CA ILE A 146 3.52 4.50 -7.10
C ILE A 146 3.04 5.41 -8.22
N PHE A 147 3.34 6.69 -8.12
CA PHE A 147 2.98 7.68 -9.14
C PHE A 147 4.24 8.35 -9.68
N ALA A 148 4.35 8.41 -11.00
CA ALA A 148 5.52 8.93 -11.67
C ALA A 148 5.27 10.41 -12.06
N GLU A 149 4.46 10.72 -13.06
CA GLU A 149 4.51 11.99 -13.81
C GLU A 149 4.07 13.26 -13.06
N GLN A 150 5.00 14.11 -12.62
CA GLN A 150 4.63 15.34 -11.91
C GLN A 150 3.78 16.32 -12.74
N ALA A 151 3.88 16.31 -14.08
CA ALA A 151 3.05 17.17 -14.91
C ALA A 151 1.55 17.00 -14.65
N PHE A 152 1.08 15.76 -14.47
CA PHE A 152 -0.31 15.46 -14.15
C PHE A 152 -0.60 15.69 -12.67
N PHE A 153 0.29 15.22 -11.78
CA PHE A 153 0.10 15.37 -10.34
C PHE A 153 -0.02 16.84 -9.93
N GLN A 154 0.79 17.74 -10.51
CA GLN A 154 0.76 19.16 -10.15
C GLN A 154 -0.50 19.87 -10.68
N ARG A 155 -1.06 19.44 -11.83
CA ARG A 155 -2.36 19.92 -12.31
C ARG A 155 -3.47 19.51 -11.35
N TRP A 156 -3.50 18.23 -11.01
CA TRP A 156 -4.43 17.66 -10.04
C TRP A 156 -4.33 18.34 -8.68
N TRP A 157 -3.11 18.50 -8.16
CA TRP A 157 -2.85 19.12 -6.87
C TRP A 157 -3.38 20.54 -6.75
N ALA A 158 -3.25 21.33 -7.83
CA ALA A 158 -3.73 22.71 -7.88
C ALA A 158 -5.25 22.84 -7.82
N GLU A 159 -5.98 21.82 -8.31
CA GLU A 159 -7.44 21.81 -8.32
C GLU A 159 -8.05 21.27 -7.02
N LYS A 160 -7.29 20.48 -6.26
CA LYS A 160 -7.82 19.82 -5.05
C LYS A 160 -7.95 20.78 -3.86
N SER A 161 -9.01 20.54 -3.08
CA SER A 161 -9.26 21.29 -1.85
C SER A 161 -8.18 21.03 -0.78
N PRO A 162 -7.96 21.96 0.17
CA PRO A 162 -7.00 21.79 1.26
C PRO A 162 -7.24 20.51 2.09
N LYS A 163 -8.48 20.02 2.15
CA LYS A 163 -8.83 18.78 2.85
C LYS A 163 -8.24 17.55 2.17
N ILE A 164 -8.35 17.46 0.84
CA ILE A 164 -7.78 16.35 0.06
C ILE A 164 -6.25 16.45 0.08
N GLN A 165 -5.70 17.65 -0.07
CA GLN A 165 -4.26 17.88 0.05
C GLN A 165 -3.70 17.37 1.39
N ALA A 166 -4.39 17.64 2.51
CA ALA A 166 -3.99 17.13 3.83
C ALA A 166 -4.04 15.58 3.92
N ILE A 167 -5.02 14.94 3.27
CA ILE A 167 -5.10 13.47 3.20
C ILE A 167 -3.91 12.93 2.43
N VAL A 168 -3.60 13.50 1.27
CA VAL A 168 -2.46 13.09 0.45
C VAL A 168 -1.15 13.28 1.20
N HIS A 169 -0.97 14.40 1.92
CA HIS A 169 0.20 14.57 2.80
C HIS A 169 0.35 13.40 3.78
N LYS A 170 -0.75 12.98 4.44
CA LYS A 170 -0.74 11.84 5.35
C LYS A 170 -0.41 10.52 4.63
N LEU A 171 -0.92 10.30 3.42
CA LEU A 171 -0.63 9.11 2.61
C LEU A 171 0.85 9.05 2.19
N VAL A 172 1.44 10.19 1.86
CA VAL A 172 2.87 10.31 1.50
C VAL A 172 3.76 10.16 2.73
N ASP A 173 3.34 10.70 3.88
CA ASP A 173 4.10 10.58 5.13
C ASP A 173 4.07 9.16 5.72
N SER A 174 2.97 8.43 5.51
CA SER A 174 2.85 7.02 5.87
C SER A 174 3.54 6.07 4.89
N GLY A 175 3.97 6.57 3.71
CA GLY A 175 4.60 5.75 2.67
C GLY A 175 3.62 4.79 1.96
N GLN A 176 2.34 5.15 1.96
CA GLN A 176 1.30 4.48 1.15
C GLN A 176 1.30 5.01 -0.27
N LEU A 177 1.34 6.33 -0.42
CA LEU A 177 1.59 6.95 -1.73
C LEU A 177 3.08 7.27 -1.80
N GLU A 178 3.80 6.52 -2.62
CA GLU A 178 5.20 6.80 -2.90
C GLU A 178 5.28 7.43 -4.29
N PHE A 179 5.84 8.63 -4.38
CA PHE A 179 6.24 9.13 -5.69
C PHE A 179 7.46 8.31 -6.09
N VAL A 180 7.30 7.28 -6.94
CA VAL A 180 8.44 6.42 -7.25
C VAL A 180 9.52 7.24 -7.89
N TYR A 181 10.68 7.01 -7.32
CA TYR A 181 11.53 8.10 -6.99
C TYR A 181 12.69 8.22 -7.98
N GLY A 182 12.39 8.24 -9.26
CA GLY A 182 13.40 8.58 -10.22
C GLY A 182 12.79 8.60 -11.58
N ILE A 183 12.96 9.74 -12.24
CA ILE A 183 12.27 10.07 -13.48
C ILE A 183 10.82 9.55 -13.52
N ASN A 184 10.02 9.79 -12.49
CA ASN A 184 9.42 11.11 -12.41
C ASN A 184 9.20 11.62 -10.99
N GLY A 185 10.30 11.71 -10.27
CA GLY A 185 10.46 12.98 -9.57
C GLY A 185 10.37 14.18 -10.53
N GLY A 186 10.72 14.00 -11.82
CA GLY A 186 10.64 14.99 -12.88
C GLY A 186 9.24 15.27 -13.42
N TRP A 187 9.18 16.21 -14.36
CA TRP A 187 7.95 16.66 -14.99
C TRP A 187 7.33 15.58 -15.90
N CYS A 188 8.15 14.84 -16.64
CA CYS A 188 7.73 13.77 -17.54
C CYS A 188 8.81 12.69 -17.69
N MET A 189 8.39 11.49 -18.14
CA MET A 189 9.32 10.38 -18.37
C MET A 189 10.03 10.69 -19.68
N HIS A 190 11.21 11.31 -19.59
CA HIS A 190 11.90 11.79 -20.79
C HIS A 190 12.39 10.62 -21.65
N ASP A 191 12.48 10.86 -22.96
CA ASP A 191 13.25 10.00 -23.86
C ASP A 191 14.74 10.07 -23.48
N GLU A 192 15.50 9.03 -23.81
CA GLU A 192 16.93 8.93 -23.53
C GLU A 192 17.80 9.02 -24.80
N ALA A 193 17.20 9.00 -25.99
CA ALA A 193 17.94 9.02 -27.25
C ALA A 193 18.06 10.43 -27.87
N ALA A 194 16.98 11.19 -27.91
CA ALA A 194 16.86 12.46 -28.64
C ALA A 194 16.77 13.69 -27.72
N VAL A 195 17.26 13.59 -26.48
CA VAL A 195 17.26 14.67 -25.49
C VAL A 195 18.67 15.18 -25.22
N HIS A 196 18.77 16.45 -24.84
CA HIS A 196 20.02 17.01 -24.34
C HIS A 196 20.07 16.88 -22.81
N TYR A 197 21.24 16.59 -22.25
CA TYR A 197 21.39 16.37 -20.79
C TYR A 197 20.96 17.58 -19.95
N ILE A 198 21.04 18.80 -20.48
CA ILE A 198 20.55 20.02 -19.82
C ILE A 198 19.04 19.95 -19.62
N ASP A 199 18.29 19.59 -20.68
CA ASP A 199 16.83 19.51 -20.62
C ASP A 199 16.37 18.40 -19.68
N MET A 200 17.11 17.28 -19.66
CA MET A 200 16.87 16.19 -18.71
C MET A 200 17.06 16.66 -17.25
N ILE A 201 18.09 17.47 -16.97
CA ILE A 201 18.32 18.05 -15.64
C ILE A 201 17.21 19.05 -15.28
N ASP A 202 16.83 19.93 -16.21
CA ASP A 202 15.85 20.98 -15.95
C ASP A 202 14.47 20.39 -15.65
N GLN A 203 14.01 19.43 -16.47
CA GLN A 203 12.72 18.78 -16.25
C GLN A 203 12.71 17.99 -14.92
N THR A 204 13.81 17.29 -14.61
CA THR A 204 13.96 16.53 -13.36
C THR A 204 13.94 17.46 -12.15
N THR A 205 14.70 18.56 -12.23
CA THR A 205 14.81 19.57 -11.17
C THR A 205 13.47 20.23 -10.89
N LEU A 206 12.69 20.52 -11.94
CA LEU A 206 11.37 21.14 -11.80
C LEU A 206 10.44 20.29 -10.92
N GLY A 207 10.32 19.00 -11.22
CA GLY A 207 9.47 18.11 -10.43
C GLY A 207 10.04 17.83 -9.03
N HIS A 208 11.35 17.58 -8.90
CA HIS A 208 12.00 17.33 -7.60
C HIS A 208 11.81 18.52 -6.65
N ARG A 209 11.89 19.75 -7.18
CA ARG A 209 11.65 20.96 -6.42
C ARG A 209 10.22 21.05 -5.90
N MET A 210 9.22 20.64 -6.68
CA MET A 210 7.83 20.63 -6.24
C MET A 210 7.59 19.59 -5.16
N ILE A 211 8.09 18.36 -5.34
CA ILE A 211 7.99 17.28 -4.35
C ILE A 211 8.65 17.69 -3.04
N LYS A 212 9.86 18.25 -3.10
CA LYS A 212 10.58 18.71 -1.91
C LYS A 212 9.84 19.86 -1.21
N LYS A 213 9.25 20.79 -1.97
CA LYS A 213 8.49 21.92 -1.41
C LYS A 213 7.18 21.46 -0.75
N GLN A 214 6.47 20.51 -1.35
CA GLN A 214 5.17 20.04 -0.88
C GLN A 214 5.34 19.01 0.24
N PHE A 215 6.09 17.94 -0.02
CA PHE A 215 6.14 16.76 0.85
C PHE A 215 7.45 16.60 1.61
N ASN A 216 8.45 17.45 1.34
CA ASN A 216 9.81 17.34 1.90
C ASN A 216 10.41 15.92 1.77
N LYS A 217 10.13 15.27 0.64
CA LYS A 217 10.68 13.96 0.30
C LYS A 217 11.71 14.05 -0.81
N ILE A 218 12.58 13.03 -0.88
CA ILE A 218 13.64 12.95 -1.88
C ILE A 218 13.56 11.59 -2.60
N PRO A 219 13.26 11.61 -3.92
CA PRO A 219 14.05 10.96 -4.94
C PRO A 219 15.04 9.77 -4.64
N ARG A 220 14.74 8.47 -4.43
CA ARG A 220 15.69 7.34 -4.37
C ARG A 220 15.69 6.26 -5.49
N ALA A 221 14.67 6.10 -6.35
CA ALA A 221 14.56 4.98 -7.31
C ALA A 221 14.06 5.37 -8.72
N GLY A 222 14.94 5.38 -9.72
CA GLY A 222 14.70 5.53 -11.16
C GLY A 222 13.59 4.64 -11.75
N TRP A 223 12.75 5.22 -12.60
CA TRP A 223 11.61 4.61 -13.26
C TRP A 223 11.58 5.06 -14.72
N GLN A 224 12.08 4.20 -15.60
CA GLN A 224 12.22 4.43 -17.03
C GLN A 224 11.59 3.25 -17.77
N ILE A 225 10.31 3.00 -17.52
CA ILE A 225 9.65 1.81 -18.04
C ILE A 225 9.45 1.87 -19.56
N ASP A 226 9.18 3.05 -20.11
CA ASP A 226 8.76 3.22 -21.50
C ASP A 226 9.75 3.88 -22.51
N PRO A 227 10.87 4.52 -22.12
CA PRO A 227 11.85 5.01 -23.10
C PRO A 227 12.40 3.92 -24.02
N PHE A 228 12.59 4.24 -25.30
CA PHE A 228 13.00 3.28 -26.34
C PHE A 228 14.51 3.03 -26.35
N GLY A 229 14.99 2.35 -25.31
CA GLY A 229 16.40 2.12 -25.07
C GLY A 229 16.99 3.16 -24.11
N HIS A 230 18.12 2.82 -23.50
CA HIS A 230 18.65 3.56 -22.36
C HIS A 230 20.07 4.09 -22.61
N SER A 231 20.32 5.31 -22.17
CA SER A 231 21.57 6.03 -22.39
C SER A 231 22.53 5.85 -21.21
N ALA A 232 23.84 5.86 -21.48
CA ALA A 232 24.83 5.83 -20.41
C ALA A 232 24.74 7.08 -19.50
N VAL A 233 24.33 8.22 -20.07
CA VAL A 233 24.12 9.50 -19.36
C VAL A 233 23.05 9.35 -18.30
N GLN A 234 21.95 8.68 -18.64
CA GLN A 234 20.88 8.42 -17.71
C GLN A 234 21.37 7.71 -16.44
N ALA A 235 22.22 6.69 -16.60
CA ALA A 235 22.74 5.90 -15.48
C ALA A 235 23.64 6.71 -14.53
N TYR A 236 24.58 7.49 -15.08
CA TYR A 236 25.56 8.18 -14.24
C TYR A 236 25.04 9.53 -13.74
N LEU A 237 24.40 10.33 -14.60
CA LEU A 237 24.04 11.71 -14.31
C LEU A 237 22.72 11.80 -13.55
N LEU A 238 21.73 11.00 -13.95
CA LEU A 238 20.38 11.00 -13.39
C LEU A 238 20.11 9.71 -12.61
N GLY A 239 21.20 9.09 -12.16
CA GLY A 239 21.22 7.99 -11.20
C GLY A 239 21.95 8.44 -9.94
N GLU A 240 23.23 8.07 -9.84
CA GLU A 240 24.05 8.34 -8.64
C GLU A 240 24.16 9.82 -8.31
N GLU A 241 24.43 10.70 -9.30
CA GLU A 241 24.66 12.13 -9.04
C GLU A 241 23.41 12.87 -8.53
N VAL A 242 22.21 12.35 -8.82
CA VAL A 242 20.94 12.85 -8.27
C VAL A 242 20.63 12.22 -6.90
N GLY A 243 21.33 11.14 -6.55
CA GLY A 243 21.17 10.39 -5.31
C GLY A 243 20.23 9.19 -5.40
N PHE A 244 20.07 8.59 -6.59
CA PHE A 244 19.26 7.38 -6.75
C PHE A 244 20.04 6.12 -6.44
N ASP A 245 19.43 5.27 -5.62
CA ASP A 245 19.96 3.97 -5.22
C ASP A 245 19.72 2.90 -6.32
N SER A 246 18.65 3.06 -7.11
CA SER A 246 18.24 2.09 -8.12
C SER A 246 17.57 2.72 -9.35
N MET A 247 17.50 1.99 -10.45
CA MET A 247 16.79 2.34 -11.68
C MET A 247 16.11 1.10 -12.28
N HIS A 248 14.88 1.27 -12.72
CA HIS A 248 14.02 0.23 -13.24
C HIS A 248 13.56 0.59 -14.66
N PHE A 249 13.64 -0.36 -15.58
CA PHE A 249 13.17 -0.16 -16.95
C PHE A 249 12.67 -1.44 -17.60
N ALA A 250 11.80 -1.31 -18.60
CA ALA A 250 11.26 -2.46 -19.31
C ALA A 250 11.91 -2.71 -20.66
N ARG A 251 12.30 -1.66 -21.40
CA ARG A 251 12.65 -1.75 -22.83
C ARG A 251 14.15 -1.98 -23.09
N ILE A 252 14.51 -3.23 -23.37
CA ILE A 252 15.82 -3.63 -23.89
C ILE A 252 15.68 -4.47 -25.16
N ASP A 253 16.75 -4.53 -25.95
CA ASP A 253 16.84 -5.38 -27.13
C ASP A 253 16.44 -6.83 -26.83
N TYR A 254 15.71 -7.47 -27.74
CA TYR A 254 15.14 -8.79 -27.52
C TYR A 254 16.21 -9.90 -27.44
N GLN A 255 17.33 -9.77 -28.17
CA GLN A 255 18.44 -10.72 -28.11
C GLN A 255 19.15 -10.59 -26.78
N GLU A 256 19.42 -9.35 -26.36
CA GLU A 256 20.03 -9.06 -25.06
C GLU A 256 19.15 -9.54 -23.90
N ARG A 257 17.82 -9.35 -24.00
CA ARG A 257 16.87 -9.87 -23.01
C ARG A 257 16.90 -11.39 -22.91
N ALA A 258 16.88 -12.10 -24.04
CA ALA A 258 16.93 -13.56 -24.05
C ALA A 258 18.22 -14.09 -23.42
N LYS A 259 19.35 -13.46 -23.74
CA LYS A 259 20.65 -13.76 -23.13
C LYS A 259 20.65 -13.51 -21.63
N ARG A 260 20.17 -12.34 -21.18
CA ARG A 260 20.10 -11.98 -19.76
C ARG A 260 19.17 -12.88 -18.96
N LYS A 261 18.07 -13.36 -19.55
CA LYS A 261 17.23 -14.37 -18.91
C LYS A 261 17.99 -15.68 -18.67
N GLY A 262 18.78 -16.13 -19.64
CA GLY A 262 19.63 -17.31 -19.50
C GLY A 262 20.72 -17.15 -18.43
N ASP A 263 21.37 -15.99 -18.41
CA ASP A 263 22.49 -15.70 -17.50
C ASP A 263 22.05 -15.16 -16.12
N LYS A 264 20.73 -15.05 -15.88
CA LYS A 264 20.13 -14.32 -14.75
C LYS A 264 20.75 -12.92 -14.57
N GLY A 265 21.01 -12.23 -15.68
CA GLY A 265 21.70 -10.93 -15.77
C GLY A 265 20.77 -9.74 -16.01
N LEU A 266 19.49 -9.87 -15.66
CA LEU A 266 18.51 -8.77 -15.74
C LEU A 266 18.80 -7.67 -14.71
N GLU A 267 19.31 -8.06 -13.54
CA GLU A 267 19.73 -7.17 -12.47
C GLU A 267 21.25 -6.99 -12.52
N VAL A 268 21.70 -5.75 -12.71
CA VAL A 268 23.12 -5.42 -12.85
C VAL A 268 23.49 -4.16 -12.08
N ILE A 269 24.77 -4.04 -11.75
CA ILE A 269 25.34 -2.75 -11.34
C ILE A 269 25.81 -2.05 -12.59
N TRP A 270 25.10 -1.00 -13.00
CA TRP A 270 25.40 -0.28 -14.22
C TRP A 270 26.40 0.85 -13.95
N ARG A 271 27.54 0.80 -14.63
CA ARG A 271 28.57 1.84 -14.62
C ARG A 271 28.50 2.62 -15.93
N GLY A 272 27.73 3.71 -15.92
CA GLY A 272 27.48 4.53 -17.12
C GLY A 272 28.68 5.38 -17.55
N SER A 273 29.53 5.80 -16.61
CA SER A 273 30.67 6.69 -16.90
C SER A 273 32.00 5.94 -16.88
N ARG A 274 32.77 6.05 -17.97
CA ARG A 274 34.17 5.58 -18.02
C ARG A 274 35.09 6.41 -17.12
N THR A 275 34.73 7.67 -16.88
CA THR A 275 35.54 8.60 -16.08
C THR A 275 35.36 8.36 -14.58
N PHE A 276 34.11 8.21 -14.14
CA PHE A 276 33.78 8.03 -12.72
C PHE A 276 33.79 6.56 -12.29
N GLY A 277 33.65 5.62 -13.23
CA GLY A 277 33.84 4.20 -12.98
C GLY A 277 32.91 3.69 -11.87
N SER A 278 33.48 3.28 -10.73
CA SER A 278 32.72 2.78 -9.59
C SER A 278 32.14 3.86 -8.68
N SER A 279 32.54 5.12 -8.81
CA SER A 279 31.99 6.21 -7.99
C SER A 279 30.63 6.70 -8.49
N SER A 280 30.23 6.29 -9.69
CA SER A 280 28.93 6.60 -10.29
C SER A 280 28.33 5.32 -10.85
N GLN A 281 27.84 4.47 -9.94
CA GLN A 281 27.25 3.18 -10.26
C GLN A 281 25.84 3.13 -9.69
N ILE A 282 24.91 2.56 -10.44
CA ILE A 282 23.51 2.44 -10.02
C ILE A 282 23.05 0.99 -10.12
N PHE A 283 22.22 0.55 -9.18
CA PHE A 283 21.56 -0.75 -9.32
C PHE A 283 20.48 -0.64 -10.39
N THR A 284 20.55 -1.49 -11.40
CA THR A 284 19.67 -1.43 -12.56
C THR A 284 18.92 -2.74 -12.70
N ASN A 285 17.60 -2.64 -12.77
CA ASN A 285 16.71 -3.77 -12.95
C ASN A 285 15.97 -3.66 -14.28
N ALA A 286 16.32 -4.54 -15.21
CA ALA A 286 15.61 -4.72 -16.47
C ALA A 286 14.44 -5.70 -16.27
N PHE A 287 13.22 -5.29 -16.58
CA PHE A 287 12.07 -6.17 -16.41
C PHE A 287 12.12 -7.38 -17.34
N PRO A 288 11.65 -8.55 -16.89
CA PRO A 288 11.68 -9.77 -17.71
C PRO A 288 10.90 -9.68 -19.02
N VAL A 289 9.78 -8.97 -19.08
CA VAL A 289 8.90 -8.97 -20.27
C VAL A 289 8.49 -7.56 -20.66
N HIS A 290 7.58 -6.96 -19.87
CA HIS A 290 7.01 -5.64 -20.06
C HIS A 290 6.85 -4.98 -18.68
N TYR A 291 6.23 -3.80 -18.63
CA TYR A 291 5.72 -3.16 -17.41
C TYR A 291 4.23 -3.47 -17.16
N SER A 292 3.69 -4.50 -17.81
CA SER A 292 2.34 -5.01 -17.57
C SER A 292 2.35 -6.15 -16.55
N PRO A 293 1.22 -6.39 -15.84
CA PRO A 293 1.09 -7.52 -14.94
C PRO A 293 1.25 -8.85 -15.70
N PRO A 294 1.57 -9.95 -14.98
CA PRO A 294 1.53 -11.28 -15.56
C PRO A 294 0.18 -11.57 -16.20
N LYS A 295 0.17 -12.36 -17.28
CA LYS A 295 -1.06 -12.67 -18.03
C LYS A 295 -2.15 -13.20 -17.09
N GLY A 296 -3.33 -12.58 -17.14
CA GLY A 296 -4.47 -12.93 -16.30
C GLY A 296 -4.50 -12.25 -14.93
N PHE A 297 -3.61 -11.30 -14.65
CA PHE A 297 -3.58 -10.47 -13.44
C PHE A 297 -3.72 -8.97 -13.73
N SER A 298 -4.23 -8.61 -14.91
CA SER A 298 -4.76 -7.26 -15.15
C SER A 298 -6.16 -7.19 -14.55
N PHE A 299 -6.41 -6.18 -13.71
CA PHE A 299 -7.66 -5.98 -12.99
C PHE A 299 -8.30 -4.62 -13.33
N GLU A 300 -8.01 -4.12 -14.54
CA GLU A 300 -8.52 -2.84 -15.00
C GLU A 300 -9.98 -2.93 -15.42
N ILE A 301 -10.76 -1.86 -15.25
CA ILE A 301 -12.23 -1.86 -15.42
C ILE A 301 -12.64 -2.26 -16.85
N LEU A 302 -11.80 -1.95 -17.84
CA LEU A 302 -12.07 -2.21 -19.25
C LEU A 302 -11.63 -3.60 -19.71
N ASP A 303 -10.86 -4.32 -18.89
CA ASP A 303 -10.32 -5.62 -19.25
C ASP A 303 -11.30 -6.76 -18.95
N ASP A 304 -11.31 -7.77 -19.81
CA ASP A 304 -11.99 -9.03 -19.55
C ASP A 304 -11.07 -9.91 -18.68
N PHE A 305 -11.25 -9.82 -17.36
CA PHE A 305 -10.47 -10.57 -16.39
C PHE A 305 -11.34 -11.46 -15.51
N VAL A 306 -10.73 -12.51 -14.97
CA VAL A 306 -11.39 -13.41 -14.01
C VAL A 306 -11.18 -12.83 -12.59
N PRO A 307 -12.24 -12.29 -11.94
CA PRO A 307 -12.11 -11.78 -10.58
C PRO A 307 -11.83 -12.93 -9.61
N VAL A 308 -11.17 -12.62 -8.49
CA VAL A 308 -11.02 -13.59 -7.41
C VAL A 308 -12.36 -13.71 -6.70
N GLN A 309 -12.96 -14.90 -6.79
CA GLN A 309 -14.20 -15.26 -6.15
C GLN A 309 -13.85 -16.20 -4.99
N ASP A 310 -14.04 -15.71 -3.78
CA ASP A 310 -13.74 -16.41 -2.53
C ASP A 310 -14.99 -16.71 -1.67
N ASP A 311 -16.17 -16.29 -2.10
CA ASP A 311 -17.43 -16.58 -1.42
C ASP A 311 -17.96 -17.96 -1.83
N LEU A 312 -17.82 -18.93 -0.92
CA LEU A 312 -18.29 -20.30 -1.07
C LEU A 312 -19.81 -20.43 -1.33
N LEU A 313 -20.60 -19.38 -1.09
CA LEU A 313 -22.04 -19.37 -1.32
C LEU A 313 -22.44 -18.99 -2.75
N LEU A 314 -21.53 -18.41 -3.53
CA LEU A 314 -21.76 -18.09 -4.93
C LEU A 314 -21.16 -19.18 -5.83
N PHE A 315 -21.65 -19.26 -7.06
CA PHE A 315 -21.03 -20.12 -8.06
C PHE A 315 -19.67 -19.54 -8.51
N ASP A 316 -18.86 -20.40 -9.12
CA ASP A 316 -17.56 -20.05 -9.71
C ASP A 316 -16.45 -19.69 -8.70
N TYR A 317 -16.42 -20.37 -7.55
CA TYR A 317 -15.29 -20.31 -6.61
C TYR A 317 -13.97 -20.69 -7.27
N ASN A 318 -12.99 -19.79 -7.22
CA ASN A 318 -11.76 -19.94 -8.02
C ASN A 318 -10.46 -19.66 -7.25
N VAL A 319 -10.50 -19.51 -5.92
CA VAL A 319 -9.31 -19.17 -5.11
C VAL A 319 -8.15 -20.14 -5.36
N GLU A 320 -8.39 -21.45 -5.35
CA GLU A 320 -7.33 -22.44 -5.55
C GLU A 320 -6.66 -22.29 -6.93
N GLN A 321 -7.46 -22.11 -7.98
CA GLN A 321 -6.95 -21.89 -9.32
C GLN A 321 -6.13 -20.59 -9.40
N ARG A 322 -6.64 -19.49 -8.85
CA ARG A 322 -5.98 -18.18 -8.89
C ARG A 322 -4.68 -18.15 -8.08
N VAL A 323 -4.63 -18.88 -6.97
CA VAL A 323 -3.39 -19.05 -6.18
C VAL A 323 -2.37 -19.87 -6.94
N ASN A 324 -2.78 -20.94 -7.63
CA ASN A 324 -1.87 -21.73 -8.45
C ASN A 324 -1.33 -20.92 -9.64
N ASP A 325 -2.19 -20.17 -10.34
CA ASP A 325 -1.78 -19.25 -11.42
C ASP A 325 -0.75 -18.23 -10.91
N PHE A 326 -0.95 -17.71 -9.70
CA PHE A 326 -0.04 -16.75 -9.07
C PHE A 326 1.32 -17.40 -8.78
N ILE A 327 1.31 -18.59 -8.20
CA ILE A 327 2.54 -19.33 -7.87
C ILE A 327 3.33 -19.66 -9.14
N ASP A 328 2.66 -20.13 -10.19
CA ASP A 328 3.30 -20.48 -11.45
C ASP A 328 3.96 -19.25 -12.10
N ALA A 329 3.28 -18.11 -12.12
CA ALA A 329 3.83 -16.85 -12.62
C ALA A 329 5.03 -16.38 -11.77
N ALA A 330 4.93 -16.48 -10.45
CA ALA A 330 6.01 -16.10 -9.54
C ALA A 330 7.25 -16.98 -9.70
N ILE A 331 7.07 -18.30 -9.83
CA ILE A 331 8.17 -19.25 -10.04
C ILE A 331 8.82 -19.02 -11.40
N ALA A 332 8.02 -18.78 -12.46
CA ALA A 332 8.54 -18.48 -13.78
C ALA A 332 9.44 -17.24 -13.78
N GLN A 333 9.06 -16.20 -13.04
CA GLN A 333 9.89 -15.01 -12.88
C GLN A 333 11.11 -15.26 -11.98
N ALA A 334 10.95 -15.96 -10.86
CA ALA A 334 12.06 -16.29 -9.96
C ALA A 334 13.16 -17.11 -10.65
N ASN A 335 12.81 -17.92 -11.65
CA ASN A 335 13.79 -18.67 -12.43
C ASN A 335 14.78 -17.78 -13.21
N VAL A 336 14.37 -16.58 -13.61
CA VAL A 336 15.22 -15.62 -14.36
C VAL A 336 15.84 -14.54 -13.48
N THR A 337 15.49 -14.48 -12.19
CA THR A 337 16.01 -13.54 -11.20
C THR A 337 17.03 -14.22 -10.28
N ARG A 338 17.91 -13.45 -9.63
CA ARG A 338 18.99 -14.02 -8.80
C ARG A 338 18.58 -14.28 -7.35
N THR A 339 17.78 -13.40 -6.77
CA THR A 339 17.48 -13.41 -5.33
C THR A 339 16.13 -14.06 -5.03
N ASN A 340 15.80 -14.22 -3.74
CA ASN A 340 14.48 -14.66 -3.29
C ASN A 340 13.45 -13.51 -3.27
N HIS A 341 13.73 -12.40 -3.95
CA HIS A 341 12.85 -11.27 -4.11
C HIS A 341 12.60 -11.05 -5.59
N ILE A 342 11.34 -11.04 -5.98
CA ILE A 342 10.92 -10.63 -7.32
C ILE A 342 10.01 -9.43 -7.20
N MET A 343 10.19 -8.48 -8.10
CA MET A 343 9.22 -7.42 -8.32
C MET A 343 8.35 -7.86 -9.47
N TRP A 344 7.09 -8.17 -9.20
CA TRP A 344 6.16 -8.41 -10.29
C TRP A 344 6.10 -7.16 -11.16
N THR A 345 6.08 -7.40 -12.47
CA THR A 345 6.28 -6.45 -13.60
C THR A 345 5.19 -5.40 -13.69
N THR A 346 4.91 -4.80 -12.55
CA THR A 346 4.11 -3.63 -12.27
C THR A 346 2.62 -3.90 -12.44
N MET A 347 1.92 -3.89 -11.31
CA MET A 347 0.48 -4.16 -11.23
C MET A 347 -0.25 -2.92 -11.77
N GLY A 348 -0.20 -2.76 -13.09
CA GLY A 348 -0.77 -1.66 -13.85
C GLY A 348 -0.26 -1.69 -15.28
N ASP A 349 -0.73 -0.76 -16.09
CA ASP A 349 -0.35 -0.61 -17.49
C ASP A 349 -0.53 0.88 -17.88
N ASP A 350 -0.63 1.17 -19.17
CA ASP A 350 -0.96 2.50 -19.68
C ASP A 350 -2.34 2.98 -19.18
N PHE A 351 -2.34 4.10 -18.44
CA PHE A 351 -3.50 4.85 -17.88
C PHE A 351 -4.43 4.12 -16.90
#